data_AF-A0A8T6LNE4-F1
#
_entry.id   AF-A0A8T6LNE4-F1
#
_cell.length_a   1.000
_cell.length_b   1.000
_cell.length_c   1.000
_cell.angle_alpha   90.00
_cell.angle_beta   90.00
_cell.angle_gamma   90.00
#
_symmetry.space_group_name_H-M   'P 1'
#
loop_
_entity.id
_entity.type
_entity.pdbx_description
1 polymer ?
#
loop_
_entity_poly.entity_id
_entity_poly.type
_entity_poly.pdbx_seq_one_letter_code
_entity_poly.pdbx_strand_id
1 'polypeptide(L)'
;MWSVYAWWGLWQLSIDLNDWHYYQYWFLVTNLASIYFFTTLVLPKATEEGIIDLEKHYYSVHQAFFYMVAFSLFTSAVVNHSLFDKPIFSQLTIMPFIVGCCAVGAAVSDSRKYHKFIGVFMFIMFIFFQVSDITIIEYYGP
;
A
#
# COMPACT_ATOMS: atom_id res chain seq x y z
N MET A 1 -7.18 8.02 15.51
CA MET A 1 -6.51 9.00 14.63
C MET A 1 -5.90 8.23 13.46
N TRP A 2 -6.14 8.61 12.21
CA TRP A 2 -5.39 8.02 11.08
C TRP A 2 -4.12 8.87 10.91
N SER A 3 -3.04 8.49 11.59
CA SER A 3 -1.72 8.74 11.00
C SER A 3 -1.29 7.44 10.37
N VAL A 4 -0.84 7.51 9.13
CA VAL A 4 -0.33 6.34 8.40
C VAL A 4 0.82 5.71 9.20
N TYR A 5 1.57 6.54 9.91
CA TYR A 5 2.64 6.16 10.83
C TYR A 5 2.17 5.42 12.09
N ALA A 6 0.96 5.69 12.63
CA ALA A 6 0.44 4.97 13.80
C ALA A 6 0.08 3.52 13.48
N TRP A 7 -0.35 3.24 12.24
CA TRP A 7 -0.54 1.86 11.78
C TRP A 7 0.81 1.21 11.49
N TRP A 8 1.66 1.80 10.63
CA TRP A 8 2.94 1.17 10.25
C TRP A 8 3.87 0.92 11.45
N GLY A 9 3.79 1.76 12.49
CA GLY A 9 4.48 1.57 13.75
C GLY A 9 3.79 0.63 14.75
N LEU A 10 2.65 0.03 14.38
CA LEU A 10 1.80 -0.82 15.23
C LEU A 10 1.46 -0.16 16.58
N TRP A 11 1.44 1.17 16.63
CA TRP A 11 1.35 1.92 17.88
C TRP A 11 -0.05 1.82 18.49
N GLN A 12 -1.08 2.07 17.68
CA GLN A 12 -2.49 1.88 18.09
C GLN A 12 -2.81 0.41 18.40
N LEU A 13 -2.08 -0.53 17.80
CA LEU A 13 -2.24 -1.96 18.03
C LEU A 13 -2.03 -2.32 19.52
N SER A 14 -1.03 -1.69 20.15
CA SER A 14 -0.70 -1.92 21.57
C SER A 14 -1.63 -1.21 22.55
N ILE A 15 -2.43 -0.26 22.09
CA ILE A 15 -3.27 0.61 22.93
C ILE A 15 -4.74 0.21 22.83
N ASP A 16 -5.26 0.02 21.61
CA ASP A 16 -6.69 -0.12 21.35
C ASP A 16 -7.15 -1.59 21.26
N LEU A 17 -6.22 -2.55 21.14
CA LEU A 17 -6.53 -3.94 20.80
C LEU A 17 -6.03 -4.90 21.88
N ASN A 18 -6.83 -5.03 22.94
CA ASN A 18 -6.59 -5.98 24.04
C ASN A 18 -7.04 -7.40 23.71
N ASP A 19 -8.06 -7.56 22.84
CA ASP A 19 -8.59 -8.86 22.41
C ASP A 19 -8.58 -8.96 20.88
N TRP A 20 -8.08 -10.08 20.36
CA TRP A 20 -7.83 -10.31 18.94
C TRP A 20 -8.54 -11.55 18.44
N HIS A 21 -9.16 -11.45 17.27
CA HIS A 21 -9.63 -12.60 16.53
C HIS A 21 -8.56 -13.12 15.57
N TYR A 22 -8.53 -14.43 15.35
CA TYR A 22 -7.52 -15.08 14.51
C TYR A 22 -7.46 -14.53 13.07
N TYR A 23 -8.61 -14.12 12.50
CA TYR A 23 -8.65 -13.57 11.14
C TYR A 23 -7.99 -12.18 11.05
N GLN A 24 -8.09 -11.36 12.09
CA GLN A 24 -7.46 -10.04 12.18
C GLN A 24 -5.93 -10.15 12.10
N TYR A 25 -5.35 -11.17 12.75
CA TYR A 25 -3.92 -11.49 12.66
C TYR A 25 -3.49 -11.80 11.22
N TRP A 26 -4.23 -12.66 10.52
CA TRP A 26 -3.91 -13.02 9.14
C TRP A 26 -3.99 -11.85 8.17
N PHE A 27 -4.98 -10.97 8.36
CA PHE A 27 -5.11 -9.75 7.57
C PHE A 27 -3.90 -8.82 7.74
N LEU A 28 -3.43 -8.64 8.97
CA LEU A 28 -2.26 -7.82 9.28
C LEU A 28 -0.97 -8.41 8.71
N VAL A 29 -0.72 -9.71 8.92
CA VAL A 29 0.47 -10.41 8.41
C VAL A 29 0.50 -10.39 6.88
N THR A 30 -0.64 -10.65 6.24
CA THR A 30 -0.73 -10.66 4.77
C THR A 30 -0.47 -9.28 4.17
N ASN A 31 -1.00 -8.21 4.78
CA ASN A 31 -0.78 -6.85 4.32
C ASN A 31 0.70 -6.44 4.43
N LEU A 32 1.36 -6.75 5.56
CA LEU A 32 2.80 -6.51 5.76
C LEU A 32 3.69 -7.33 4.80
N ALA A 33 3.37 -8.61 4.61
CA ALA A 33 4.11 -9.47 3.68
C ALA A 33 4.02 -8.96 2.24
N SER A 34 2.83 -8.48 1.82
CA SER A 34 2.62 -7.89 0.49
C SER A 34 3.55 -6.69 0.25
N ILE A 35 3.77 -5.88 1.29
CA ILE A 35 4.69 -4.73 1.24
C ILE A 35 6.13 -5.16 0.98
N TYR A 36 6.59 -6.17 1.70
CA TYR A 36 7.91 -6.75 1.49
C TYR A 36 8.06 -7.28 0.05
N PHE A 37 7.07 -8.02 -0.45
CA PHE A 37 7.10 -8.55 -1.81
C PHE A 37 7.23 -7.46 -2.89
N PHE A 38 6.64 -6.27 -2.69
CA PHE A 38 6.85 -5.13 -3.61
C PHE A 38 8.31 -4.81 -3.84
N THR A 39 9.07 -4.71 -2.76
CA THR A 39 10.47 -4.28 -2.81
C THR A 39 11.36 -5.31 -3.52
N THR A 40 10.97 -6.58 -3.45
CA THR A 40 11.73 -7.69 -4.03
C THR A 40 11.41 -7.97 -5.50
N LEU A 41 10.23 -7.54 -5.98
CA LEU A 41 9.76 -7.83 -7.34
C LEU A 41 10.10 -6.72 -8.35
N VAL A 42 10.27 -5.48 -7.88
CA VAL A 42 10.56 -4.32 -8.76
C VAL A 42 12.03 -4.22 -9.14
N LEU A 43 12.92 -4.62 -8.22
CA LEU A 43 14.35 -4.43 -8.40
C LEU A 43 14.99 -5.75 -8.86
N PRO A 44 15.81 -5.73 -9.92
CA PRO A 44 16.61 -6.88 -10.29
C PRO A 44 17.53 -7.24 -9.12
N LYS A 45 17.68 -8.53 -8.84
CA LYS A 45 18.51 -9.00 -7.73
C LYS A 45 19.98 -8.80 -8.07
N ALA A 46 20.76 -8.32 -7.11
CA ALA A 46 22.20 -8.11 -7.27
C ALA A 46 22.99 -9.39 -7.61
N THR A 47 22.36 -10.57 -7.47
CA THR A 47 22.91 -11.89 -7.81
C THR A 47 22.74 -12.27 -9.28
N GLU A 48 22.06 -11.46 -10.10
CA GLU A 48 21.91 -11.71 -11.53
C GLU A 48 23.16 -11.18 -12.27
N GLU A 49 24.06 -12.07 -12.68
CA GLU A 49 25.23 -11.73 -13.48
C GLU A 49 24.82 -11.33 -14.91
N GLY A 50 25.19 -10.13 -15.36
CA GLY A 50 25.01 -9.68 -16.75
C GLY A 50 24.50 -8.26 -16.94
N ILE A 51 24.20 -7.90 -18.20
CA ILE A 51 23.56 -6.62 -18.55
C ILE A 51 22.04 -6.84 -18.51
N ILE A 52 21.34 -6.16 -17.60
CA ILE A 52 19.89 -6.26 -17.43
C ILE A 52 19.20 -5.13 -18.19
N ASP A 53 18.33 -5.48 -19.13
CA ASP A 53 17.40 -4.53 -19.75
C ASP A 53 16.26 -4.20 -18.76
N LEU A 54 16.31 -2.99 -18.20
CA LEU A 54 15.37 -2.52 -17.19
C LEU A 54 13.94 -2.42 -17.71
N GLU A 55 13.74 -2.07 -18.99
CA GLU A 55 12.41 -1.95 -19.57
C GLU A 55 11.80 -3.35 -19.74
N LYS A 56 12.58 -4.28 -20.27
CA LYS A 56 12.13 -5.67 -20.42
C LYS A 56 11.86 -6.32 -19.06
N HIS A 57 12.72 -6.08 -18.07
CA HIS A 57 12.52 -6.58 -16.72
C HIS A 57 11.24 -5.99 -16.10
N TYR A 58 11.06 -4.67 -16.18
CA TYR A 58 9.85 -3.99 -15.72
C TYR A 58 8.59 -4.63 -16.30
N TYR A 59 8.51 -4.79 -17.62
CA TYR A 59 7.34 -5.39 -18.26
C TYR A 59 7.17 -6.88 -17.95
N SER A 60 8.21 -7.61 -17.55
CA SER A 60 8.05 -9.00 -17.10
C SER A 60 7.40 -9.11 -15.72
N VAL A 61 7.54 -8.09 -14.86
CA VAL A 61 7.08 -8.14 -13.45
C VAL A 61 5.92 -7.19 -13.15
N HIS A 62 5.62 -6.24 -14.03
CA HIS A 62 4.66 -5.15 -13.77
C HIS A 62 3.29 -5.65 -13.34
N GLN A 63 2.76 -6.71 -13.98
CA GLN A 63 1.44 -7.25 -13.66
C GLN A 63 1.37 -7.70 -12.19
N ALA A 64 2.32 -8.53 -11.77
CA ALA A 64 2.40 -9.02 -10.39
C ALA A 64 2.61 -7.87 -9.41
N PHE A 65 3.52 -6.94 -9.73
CA PHE A 65 3.76 -5.76 -8.92
C PHE A 65 2.48 -4.96 -8.69
N PHE A 66 1.78 -4.57 -9.75
CA PHE A 66 0.61 -3.71 -9.66
C PHE A 66 -0.61 -4.41 -9.05
N TYR A 67 -0.78 -5.73 -9.27
CA TYR A 67 -1.83 -6.49 -8.59
C TYR A 67 -1.63 -6.51 -7.08
N MET A 68 -0.40 -6.76 -6.64
CA MET A 68 -0.10 -6.71 -5.21
C MET A 68 -0.35 -5.29 -4.67
N VAL A 69 -0.05 -4.21 -5.44
CA VAL A 69 -0.22 -2.82 -4.97
C VAL A 69 -1.70 -2.56 -4.74
N ALA A 70 -2.54 -2.91 -5.71
CA ALA A 70 -3.98 -2.82 -5.57
C ALA A 70 -4.49 -3.65 -4.37
N PHE A 71 -3.99 -4.89 -4.22
CA PHE A 71 -4.34 -5.76 -3.11
C PHE A 71 -3.98 -5.14 -1.75
N SER A 72 -2.77 -4.59 -1.60
CA SER A 72 -2.34 -3.94 -0.36
C SER A 72 -3.22 -2.74 -0.02
N LEU A 73 -3.49 -1.86 -0.98
CA LEU A 73 -4.31 -0.67 -0.75
C LEU A 73 -5.76 -1.03 -0.38
N PHE A 74 -6.38 -2.01 -1.05
CA PHE A 74 -7.74 -2.43 -0.74
C PHE A 74 -7.83 -3.19 0.58
N THR A 75 -6.88 -4.10 0.85
CA THR A 75 -6.86 -4.82 2.14
C THR A 75 -6.58 -3.88 3.30
N SER A 76 -5.79 -2.81 3.14
CA SER A 76 -5.63 -1.81 4.19
C SER A 76 -6.95 -1.10 4.56
N ALA A 77 -7.90 -0.91 3.65
CA ALA A 77 -9.22 -0.40 4.07
C ALA A 77 -9.96 -1.42 4.95
N VAL A 78 -9.89 -2.70 4.59
CA VAL A 78 -10.54 -3.81 5.32
C VAL A 78 -9.92 -4.03 6.68
N VAL A 79 -8.59 -4.04 6.77
CA VAL A 79 -7.88 -4.24 8.05
C VAL A 79 -8.16 -3.08 9.00
N ASN A 80 -8.22 -1.83 8.51
CA ASN A 80 -8.56 -0.69 9.37
C ASN A 80 -9.98 -0.74 9.89
N HIS A 81 -10.93 -1.15 9.05
CA HIS A 81 -12.30 -1.36 9.49
C HIS A 81 -12.39 -2.49 10.52
N SER A 82 -11.72 -3.61 10.25
CA SER A 82 -11.78 -4.79 11.12
C SER A 82 -11.05 -4.62 12.45
N LEU A 83 -9.94 -3.90 12.51
CA LEU A 83 -9.13 -3.72 13.72
C LEU A 83 -9.57 -2.51 14.55
N PHE A 84 -9.95 -1.41 13.91
CA PHE A 84 -10.12 -0.12 14.59
C PHE A 84 -11.51 0.50 14.40
N ASP A 85 -12.45 -0.32 13.92
CA ASP A 85 -13.86 0.03 13.61
C ASP A 85 -13.99 1.31 12.79
N LYS A 86 -13.03 1.54 11.88
CA LYS A 86 -13.01 2.72 11.02
C LYS A 86 -13.97 2.53 9.85
N PRO A 87 -14.64 3.59 9.38
CA PRO A 87 -15.49 3.49 8.20
C PRO A 87 -14.67 3.13 6.96
N ILE A 88 -15.12 2.11 6.22
CA ILE A 88 -14.51 1.66 4.95
C ILE A 88 -14.52 2.81 3.93
N PHE A 89 -15.61 3.56 3.88
CA PHE A 89 -15.75 4.76 3.06
C PHE A 89 -15.55 6.01 3.90
N SER A 90 -14.40 6.65 3.73
CA SER A 90 -14.06 7.90 4.39
C SER A 90 -13.22 8.76 3.46
N GLN A 91 -13.07 10.04 3.78
CA GLN A 91 -12.22 10.95 3.00
C GLN A 91 -10.78 10.42 2.84
N LEU A 92 -10.28 9.66 3.82
CA LEU A 92 -8.94 9.09 3.84
C LEU A 92 -8.81 7.83 2.98
N THR A 93 -9.91 7.14 2.65
CA THR A 93 -9.88 5.94 1.80
C THR A 93 -10.11 6.24 0.32
N ILE A 94 -10.58 7.44 -0.02
CA ILE A 94 -10.81 7.87 -1.42
C ILE A 94 -9.54 7.80 -2.25
N MET A 95 -8.42 8.38 -1.76
CA MET A 95 -7.19 8.43 -2.54
C MET A 95 -6.54 7.06 -2.72
N PRO A 96 -6.35 6.24 -1.65
CA PRO A 96 -5.93 4.85 -1.79
C PRO A 96 -6.81 4.04 -2.75
N PHE A 97 -8.13 4.28 -2.75
CA PHE A 97 -9.06 3.62 -3.67
C PHE A 97 -8.80 4.00 -5.13
N ILE A 98 -8.67 5.30 -5.43
CA ILE A 98 -8.34 5.78 -6.79
C ILE A 98 -7.01 5.19 -7.26
N VAL A 99 -5.97 5.26 -6.43
CA VAL A 99 -4.64 4.70 -6.74
C VAL A 99 -4.73 3.19 -6.94
N GLY A 100 -5.50 2.48 -6.12
CA GLY A 100 -5.75 1.05 -6.26
C GLY A 100 -6.42 0.69 -7.58
N CYS A 101 -7.45 1.43 -8.00
CA CYS A 101 -8.08 1.24 -9.30
C CYS A 101 -7.10 1.50 -10.46
N CYS A 102 -6.27 2.53 -10.37
CA CYS A 102 -5.26 2.78 -11.39
C CYS A 102 -4.16 1.70 -11.40
N ALA A 103 -3.79 1.15 -10.24
CA ALA A 103 -2.87 0.01 -10.16
C ALA A 103 -3.47 -1.23 -10.85
N VAL A 104 -4.76 -1.53 -10.67
CA VAL A 104 -5.44 -2.59 -11.44
C VAL A 104 -5.35 -2.32 -12.94
N GLY A 105 -5.59 -1.06 -13.36
CA GLY A 105 -5.42 -0.64 -14.76
C GLY A 105 -3.99 -0.86 -15.28
N ALA A 106 -2.98 -0.59 -14.46
CA ALA A 106 -1.58 -0.81 -14.79
C ALA A 106 -1.22 -2.30 -14.87
N ALA A 107 -1.85 -3.14 -14.04
CA ALA A 107 -1.63 -4.58 -14.04
C ALA A 107 -2.15 -5.27 -15.31
N VAL A 108 -3.18 -4.71 -15.95
CA VAL A 108 -3.82 -5.29 -17.15
C VAL A 108 -3.41 -4.62 -18.46
N SER A 109 -2.67 -3.50 -18.40
CA SER A 109 -2.30 -2.72 -19.57
C SER A 109 -0.81 -2.83 -19.86
N ASP A 110 -0.45 -3.18 -21.10
CA ASP A 110 0.94 -3.11 -21.56
C ASP A 110 1.30 -1.73 -22.17
N SER A 111 0.40 -0.75 -22.06
CA SER A 111 0.58 0.56 -22.71
C SER A 111 1.74 1.35 -22.08
N ARG A 112 2.81 1.57 -22.84
CA ARG A 112 3.95 2.40 -22.43
C ARG A 112 3.59 3.83 -22.05
N LYS A 113 2.57 4.40 -22.71
CA LYS A 113 2.06 5.74 -22.35
C LYS A 113 1.37 5.73 -21.00
N TYR A 114 0.59 4.68 -20.71
CA TYR A 114 -0.09 4.51 -19.44
C TYR A 114 0.92 4.32 -18.30
N HIS A 115 1.92 3.46 -18.48
CA HIS A 115 2.97 3.21 -17.48
C HIS A 115 3.82 4.45 -17.16
N LYS A 116 4.10 5.30 -18.15
CA LYS A 116 4.74 6.60 -17.91
C LYS A 116 3.85 7.56 -17.12
N PHE A 117 2.57 7.63 -17.48
CA PHE A 117 1.60 8.47 -16.78
C PHE A 117 1.41 8.01 -15.33
N ILE A 118 1.20 6.71 -15.11
CA ILE A 118 0.88 6.17 -13.80
C ILE A 118 2.05 6.32 -12.82
N GLY A 119 3.29 6.21 -13.29
CA GLY A 119 4.46 6.47 -12.45
C GLY A 119 4.48 7.89 -11.90
N VAL A 120 4.26 8.89 -12.76
CA VAL A 120 4.18 10.30 -12.34
C VAL A 120 2.96 10.55 -11.46
N PHE A 121 1.80 10.01 -11.84
CA PHE A 121 0.57 10.16 -11.07
C PHE A 121 0.71 9.59 -9.65
N MET A 122 1.19 8.36 -9.50
CA MET A 122 1.40 7.73 -8.19
C MET A 122 2.39 8.51 -7.33
N PHE A 123 3.45 9.06 -7.92
CA PHE A 123 4.41 9.89 -7.19
C PHE A 123 3.79 11.18 -6.68
N ILE A 124 2.98 11.88 -7.51
CA ILE A 124 2.25 13.08 -7.09
C ILE A 124 1.24 12.76 -6.00
N MET A 125 0.49 11.66 -6.15
CA MET A 125 -0.46 11.21 -5.13
C MET A 125 0.26 10.86 -3.83
N PHE A 126 1.43 10.22 -3.88
CA PHE A 126 2.25 9.95 -2.69
C PHE A 126 2.69 11.25 -2.00
N ILE A 127 3.17 12.25 -2.73
CA ILE A 127 3.53 13.55 -2.14
C ILE A 127 2.30 14.20 -1.50
N PHE A 128 1.17 14.23 -2.21
CA PHE A 128 -0.06 14.80 -1.69
C PHE A 128 -0.47 14.08 -0.40
N PHE A 129 -0.39 12.75 -0.37
CA PHE A 129 -0.65 11.94 0.80
C PHE A 129 0.20 12.37 1.99
N GLN A 130 1.51 12.44 1.80
CA GLN A 130 2.47 12.79 2.85
C GLN A 130 2.25 14.20 3.40
N VAL A 131 1.94 15.17 2.54
CA VAL A 131 1.70 16.56 2.95
C VAL A 131 0.32 16.74 3.60
N SER A 132 -0.66 15.94 3.18
CA SER A 132 -2.02 15.96 3.73
C SER A 132 -2.18 15.14 5.02
N ASP A 133 -1.14 14.39 5.42
CA ASP A 133 -1.21 13.53 6.59
C ASP A 133 -1.27 14.37 7.88
N ILE A 134 -1.99 13.86 8.87
CA ILE A 134 -2.15 14.51 10.16
C ILE A 134 -0.92 14.17 11.00
N THR A 135 -0.03 15.14 11.18
CA THR A 135 1.22 14.99 11.94
C THR A 135 1.07 15.22 13.44
N ILE A 136 -0.09 15.71 13.88
CA ILE A 136 -0.37 15.98 15.28
C ILE A 136 -1.01 14.71 15.87
N ILE A 137 -0.39 14.14 16.90
CA ILE A 137 -0.95 13.05 17.69
C ILE A 137 -1.40 13.64 19.03
N GLU A 138 -2.71 13.83 19.21
CA GLU A 138 -3.27 14.29 20.49
C GLU A 138 -3.56 13.07 21.37
N TYR A 139 -2.83 12.99 22.48
CA TYR A 139 -3.03 11.96 23.49
C TYR A 139 -3.85 12.55 24.64
N TYR A 140 -5.11 12.16 24.74
CA TYR A 140 -5.88 12.37 25.96
C TYR A 140 -5.61 11.16 26.86
N GLY A 141 -4.87 11.39 27.96
CA GLY A 141 -4.67 10.37 28.98
C GLY A 141 -6.01 9.92 29.60
N PRO A 142 -6.03 8.76 30.28
CA PRO A 142 -7.22 8.29 30.99
C PRO A 142 -7.72 9.30 32.03
#